data_AF-A0A9W6T218-F1
#
_entry.id   AF-A0A9W6T218-F1
#
_cell.length_a   1.000
_cell.length_b   1.000
_cell.length_c   1.000
_cell.angle_alpha   90.00
_cell.angle_beta   90.00
_cell.angle_gamma   90.00
#
_symmetry.space_group_name_H-M   'P 1'
#
loop_
_entity.id
_entity.type
_entity.pdbx_description
1 polymer ?
#
loop_
_entity_poly.entity_id
_entity_poly.type
_entity_poly.pdbx_seq_one_letter_code
_entity_poly.pdbx_strand_id
1 'polypeptide(L)'
;MSTDEIRKKLGQIASAPTPQNTPASLTGSYLKNNIPTIPTTISEDNEELHRKLLSNPALLSMIQGKLDTLVGQDSGYINKLPVQVKKRVYGLKSLQQRQFTLESEFQQELIELEKKYHDKYAPLFEKRKKIVTGDSEPSAEEIEEGKLLMDDKEKDDEDEEKDEDPEEEDDDEEESNEIKGIPSFWLTALENLTPIANTITERDVEILDNLIDIRMEYLDTPGFKLIFEFNEKAGEFFTNKNLTKTYYYQKELGYSGDFIYDHAEEK
;
A
#
# COMPACT_ATOMS: atom_id res chain seq x y z
N MET A 1 -40.53 -9.27 -12.90
CA MET A 1 -40.06 -10.18 -11.84
C MET A 1 -39.90 -9.35 -10.59
N SER A 2 -40.56 -9.75 -9.50
CA SER A 2 -40.66 -8.95 -8.27
C SER A 2 -39.30 -8.86 -7.58
N THR A 3 -39.00 -7.71 -6.96
CA THR A 3 -37.75 -7.44 -6.21
C THR A 3 -37.53 -8.44 -5.06
N ASP A 4 -38.58 -9.14 -4.62
CA ASP A 4 -38.52 -10.20 -3.61
C ASP A 4 -37.94 -11.54 -4.12
N GLU A 5 -38.00 -11.83 -5.42
CA GLU A 5 -37.40 -13.06 -5.97
C GLU A 5 -35.88 -12.96 -6.11
N ILE A 6 -35.34 -11.74 -6.22
CA ILE A 6 -33.90 -11.49 -6.34
C ILE A 6 -33.22 -11.64 -4.98
N ARG A 7 -33.84 -11.14 -3.89
CA ARG A 7 -33.31 -11.28 -2.53
C ARG A 7 -33.27 -12.74 -2.04
N LYS A 8 -34.23 -13.57 -2.45
CA LYS A 8 -34.22 -15.02 -2.14
C LYS A 8 -33.12 -15.80 -2.85
N LYS A 9 -32.63 -15.33 -4.01
CA LYS A 9 -31.55 -15.99 -4.76
C LYS A 9 -30.15 -15.69 -4.23
N LEU A 10 -29.94 -14.54 -3.59
CA LEU A 10 -28.63 -14.18 -3.03
C LEU A 10 -28.25 -15.10 -1.84
N GLY A 11 -29.22 -15.50 -1.02
CA GLY A 11 -29.01 -16.38 0.14
C GLY A 11 -28.69 -17.85 -0.18
N GLN A 12 -28.84 -18.30 -1.43
CA GLN A 12 -28.51 -19.68 -1.84
C GLN A 12 -27.16 -19.82 -2.55
N ILE A 13 -26.50 -18.72 -2.94
CA ILE A 13 -25.18 -18.75 -3.59
C ILE A 13 -24.06 -18.96 -2.55
N ALA A 14 -24.28 -18.58 -1.29
CA ALA A 14 -23.37 -18.85 -0.17
C ALA A 14 -23.25 -20.35 0.20
N SER A 15 -24.11 -21.21 -0.38
CA SER A 15 -24.09 -22.66 -0.16
C SER A 15 -23.64 -23.46 -1.39
N ALA A 16 -23.08 -22.81 -2.41
CA ALA A 16 -22.53 -23.50 -3.58
C ALA A 16 -21.16 -24.11 -3.25
N PRO A 17 -20.96 -25.44 -3.37
CA PRO A 17 -19.67 -26.06 -3.15
C PRO A 17 -18.72 -25.63 -4.28
N THR A 18 -17.69 -24.85 -3.94
CA THR A 18 -16.63 -24.45 -4.88
C THR A 18 -15.87 -25.70 -5.34
N PRO A 19 -15.52 -25.83 -6.64
CA PRO A 19 -14.80 -26.98 -7.15
C PRO A 19 -13.40 -27.08 -6.52
N GLN A 20 -13.23 -28.09 -5.66
CA GLN A 20 -11.95 -28.51 -5.10
C GLN A 20 -11.00 -28.97 -6.23
N ASN A 21 -9.88 -28.27 -6.39
CA ASN A 21 -8.70 -28.81 -7.08
C ASN A 21 -7.39 -28.56 -6.32
N THR A 22 -7.47 -28.48 -4.99
CA THR A 22 -6.32 -28.60 -4.09
C THR A 22 -6.43 -29.96 -3.42
N PRO A 23 -5.54 -30.95 -3.67
CA PRO A 23 -5.75 -32.29 -3.16
C PRO A 23 -5.47 -32.33 -1.65
N ALA A 24 -6.54 -32.25 -0.87
CA ALA A 24 -6.58 -32.69 0.51
C ALA A 24 -6.88 -34.20 0.54
N SER A 25 -5.85 -35.04 0.69
CA SER A 25 -5.97 -36.34 1.37
C SER A 25 -4.61 -37.02 1.49
N LEU A 26 -4.20 -37.32 2.74
CA LEU A 26 -3.99 -38.70 3.24
C LEU A 26 -3.31 -38.65 4.62
N THR A 27 -4.03 -38.12 5.62
CA THR A 27 -3.74 -38.44 7.03
C THR A 27 -4.36 -39.79 7.33
N GLY A 28 -3.58 -40.86 7.18
CA GLY A 28 -3.99 -42.21 7.56
C GLY A 28 -3.13 -43.29 6.94
N SER A 29 -1.99 -43.61 7.57
CA SER A 29 -1.28 -44.86 7.30
C SER A 29 -0.86 -45.54 8.61
N TYR A 30 -1.35 -46.77 8.75
CA TYR A 30 -1.25 -47.64 9.91
C TYR A 30 0.12 -48.33 9.94
N LEU A 31 1.16 -47.67 10.45
CA LEU A 31 2.42 -48.33 10.81
C LEU A 31 2.91 -47.79 12.15
N LYS A 32 2.53 -48.49 13.22
CA LYS A 32 3.21 -48.44 14.52
C LYS A 32 4.66 -48.87 14.31
N ASN A 33 5.60 -47.99 14.60
CA ASN A 33 6.86 -48.34 15.23
C ASN A 33 7.39 -47.10 15.96
N ASN A 34 7.69 -47.27 17.26
CA ASN A 34 8.18 -46.22 18.16
C ASN A 34 9.45 -45.57 17.61
N ILE A 35 9.31 -44.35 17.12
CA ILE A 35 10.40 -43.39 16.94
C ILE A 35 10.00 -42.17 17.77
N PRO A 36 10.86 -41.62 18.63
CA PRO A 36 10.54 -40.40 19.36
C PRO A 36 10.26 -39.27 18.36
N THR A 37 9.00 -38.84 18.29
CA THR A 37 8.50 -37.78 17.43
C THR A 37 8.92 -36.42 17.96
N ILE A 38 9.70 -35.68 17.17
CA ILE A 38 9.76 -34.22 17.26
C ILE A 38 8.67 -33.71 16.30
N PRO A 39 7.68 -32.91 16.74
CA PRO A 39 6.61 -32.44 15.87
C PRO A 39 7.18 -31.57 14.73
N THR A 40 6.68 -31.79 13.51
CA THR A 40 7.04 -31.03 12.29
C THR A 40 6.13 -29.81 12.05
N THR A 41 5.30 -29.45 13.02
CA THR A 41 4.44 -28.26 13.00
C THR A 41 4.70 -27.47 14.28
N ILE A 42 5.32 -26.30 14.14
CA ILE A 42 5.31 -25.26 15.17
C ILE A 42 3.89 -24.70 15.16
N SER A 43 3.09 -25.06 16.15
CA SER A 43 1.92 -24.26 16.51
C SER A 43 2.45 -22.96 17.12
N GLU A 44 2.01 -21.82 16.57
CA GLU A 44 2.39 -20.46 17.04
C GLU A 44 2.01 -20.23 18.52
N ASP A 45 1.10 -21.02 19.07
CA ASP A 45 0.63 -20.94 20.46
C ASP A 45 1.47 -21.77 21.46
N ASN A 46 2.78 -21.84 21.30
CA ASN A 46 3.64 -22.41 22.34
C ASN A 46 4.29 -21.28 23.16
N GLU A 47 3.45 -20.53 23.90
CA GLU A 47 3.89 -19.48 24.82
C GLU A 47 5.00 -19.96 25.78
N GLU A 48 5.00 -21.24 26.12
CA GLU A 48 6.01 -21.84 26.98
C GLU A 48 7.38 -21.95 26.26
N LEU A 49 7.39 -22.26 24.97
CA LEU A 49 8.59 -22.24 24.13
C LEU A 49 9.08 -20.81 23.90
N HIS A 50 8.16 -19.86 23.68
CA HIS A 50 8.47 -18.44 23.51
C HIS A 50 9.06 -17.84 24.81
N ARG A 51 8.49 -18.15 25.98
CA ARG A 51 9.03 -17.77 27.30
C ARG A 51 10.37 -18.45 27.61
N LYS A 52 10.57 -19.70 27.18
CA LYS A 52 11.86 -20.41 27.32
C LYS A 52 12.95 -19.87 26.37
N LEU A 53 12.57 -19.38 25.19
CA LEU A 53 13.49 -18.68 24.28
C LEU A 53 13.87 -17.30 24.85
N LEU A 54 12.88 -16.49 25.27
CA LEU A 54 13.10 -15.15 25.83
C LEU A 54 13.87 -15.17 27.16
N SER A 55 13.73 -16.24 27.96
CA SER A 55 14.48 -16.39 29.21
C SER A 55 15.94 -16.80 29.03
N ASN A 56 16.37 -17.12 27.81
CA ASN A 56 17.76 -17.47 27.52
C ASN A 56 18.32 -16.65 26.34
N PRO A 57 18.86 -15.44 26.62
CA PRO A 57 19.47 -14.57 25.61
C PRO A 57 20.60 -15.24 24.80
N ALA A 58 21.33 -16.18 25.43
CA ALA A 58 22.39 -16.93 24.75
C ALA A 58 21.83 -17.96 23.76
N LEU A 59 20.67 -18.56 24.06
CA LEU A 59 19.96 -19.46 23.14
C LEU A 59 19.39 -18.69 21.94
N LEU A 60 18.79 -17.51 22.17
CA LEU A 60 18.34 -16.63 21.09
C LEU A 60 19.50 -16.19 20.19
N SER A 61 20.60 -15.73 20.78
CA SER A 61 21.81 -15.37 20.03
C SER A 61 22.40 -16.55 19.24
N MET A 62 22.37 -17.77 19.81
CA MET A 62 22.82 -18.97 19.09
C MET A 62 21.87 -19.40 17.97
N ILE A 63 20.55 -19.28 18.16
CA ILE A 63 19.54 -19.58 17.14
C ILE A 63 19.65 -18.56 16.01
N GLN A 64 19.74 -17.27 16.34
CA GLN A 64 19.89 -16.19 15.37
C GLN A 64 21.21 -16.30 14.61
N GLY A 65 22.33 -16.58 15.29
CA GLY A 65 23.61 -16.85 14.63
C GLY A 65 23.60 -18.10 13.74
N LYS A 66 22.82 -19.15 14.09
CA LYS A 66 22.65 -20.32 13.22
C LYS A 66 21.72 -20.05 12.04
N LEU A 67 20.65 -19.29 12.23
CA LEU A 67 19.74 -18.86 11.17
C LEU A 67 20.47 -17.96 10.17
N ASP A 68 21.27 -17.00 10.65
CA ASP A 68 22.12 -16.14 9.83
C ASP A 68 23.13 -16.96 9.01
N THR A 69 23.64 -18.08 9.54
CA THR A 69 24.48 -19.00 8.76
C THR A 69 23.71 -19.89 7.79
N LEU A 70 22.40 -20.09 7.99
CA LEU A 70 21.55 -20.97 7.17
C LEU A 70 20.94 -20.23 5.98
N VAL A 71 20.66 -18.93 6.12
CA VAL A 71 20.15 -18.09 5.04
C VAL A 71 21.25 -17.93 3.97
N GLY A 72 20.98 -18.43 2.76
CA GLY A 72 21.89 -18.32 1.62
C GLY A 72 22.96 -19.42 1.51
N GLN A 73 23.09 -20.35 2.47
CA GLN A 73 23.95 -21.52 2.30
C GLN A 73 23.26 -22.62 1.49
N ASP A 74 23.91 -23.09 0.43
CA ASP A 74 23.48 -24.28 -0.28
C ASP A 74 23.55 -25.46 0.69
N SER A 75 22.38 -25.96 1.13
CA SER A 75 22.23 -27.07 2.08
C SER A 75 22.97 -28.35 1.66
N GLY A 76 23.53 -28.41 0.46
CA GLY A 76 24.16 -29.58 -0.14
C GLY A 76 23.14 -30.70 -0.40
N TYR A 77 21.86 -30.45 -0.12
CA TYR A 77 20.75 -31.36 -0.38
C TYR A 77 20.70 -31.71 -1.86
N ILE A 78 20.74 -30.68 -2.73
CA ILE A 78 20.75 -30.85 -4.18
C ILE A 78 21.91 -31.73 -4.62
N ASN A 79 23.10 -31.57 -4.02
CA ASN A 79 24.29 -32.36 -4.37
C ASN A 79 24.15 -33.84 -4.01
N LYS A 80 23.39 -34.18 -2.96
CA LYS A 80 23.11 -35.56 -2.53
C LYS A 80 21.97 -36.24 -3.30
N LEU A 81 21.20 -35.49 -4.10
CA LEU A 81 20.09 -36.05 -4.86
C LEU A 81 20.56 -37.01 -5.98
N PRO A 82 19.80 -38.09 -6.25
CA PRO A 82 20.03 -38.94 -7.41
C PRO A 82 20.01 -38.14 -8.73
N VAL A 83 20.78 -38.59 -9.72
CA VAL A 83 20.94 -37.90 -11.02
C VAL A 83 19.60 -37.62 -11.71
N GLN A 84 18.65 -38.56 -11.64
CA GLN A 84 17.33 -38.38 -12.23
C GLN A 84 16.54 -37.25 -11.56
N VAL A 85 16.65 -37.10 -10.24
CA VAL A 85 15.99 -36.01 -9.50
C VAL A 85 16.65 -34.68 -9.82
N LYS A 86 17.99 -34.62 -9.90
CA LYS A 86 18.71 -33.40 -10.34
C LYS A 86 18.25 -32.93 -11.72
N LYS A 87 18.08 -33.83 -12.68
CA LYS A 87 17.55 -33.50 -14.02
C LYS A 87 16.15 -32.87 -13.95
N ARG A 88 15.28 -33.36 -13.07
CA ARG A 88 13.95 -32.77 -12.84
C ARG A 88 14.06 -31.37 -12.23
N VAL A 89 14.94 -31.17 -11.24
CA VAL A 89 15.21 -29.85 -10.64
C VAL A 89 15.71 -28.86 -11.68
N TYR A 90 16.61 -29.26 -12.58
CA TYR A 90 17.04 -28.41 -13.70
C TYR A 90 15.89 -28.08 -14.66
N GLY A 91 15.01 -29.04 -14.94
CA GLY A 91 13.77 -28.80 -15.68
C GLY A 91 12.88 -27.75 -15.01
N LEU A 92 12.65 -27.88 -13.71
CA LEU A 92 11.88 -26.90 -12.91
C LEU A 92 12.53 -25.52 -12.92
N LYS A 93 13.86 -25.44 -12.83
CA LYS A 93 14.58 -24.15 -12.93
C LYS A 93 14.34 -23.47 -14.28
N SER A 94 14.26 -24.22 -15.37
CA SER A 94 13.92 -23.65 -16.68
C SER A 94 12.48 -23.15 -16.76
N LEU A 95 11.53 -23.81 -16.09
CA LEU A 95 10.14 -23.36 -16.00
C LEU A 95 10.04 -22.08 -15.16
N GLN A 96 10.75 -22.03 -14.03
CA GLN A 96 10.82 -20.83 -13.19
C GLN A 96 11.33 -19.62 -13.99
N GLN A 97 12.36 -19.80 -14.83
CA GLN A 97 12.86 -18.70 -15.67
C GLN A 97 11.80 -18.19 -16.67
N ARG A 98 10.98 -19.09 -17.23
CA ARG A 98 9.88 -18.68 -18.12
C ARG A 98 8.81 -17.92 -17.36
N GLN A 99 8.48 -18.36 -16.14
CA GLN A 99 7.57 -17.64 -15.26
C GLN A 99 8.06 -16.21 -15.00
N PHE A 100 9.33 -16.04 -14.61
CA PHE A 100 9.91 -14.70 -14.42
C PHE A 100 9.86 -13.82 -15.67
N THR A 101 9.98 -14.42 -16.86
CA THR A 101 9.86 -13.67 -18.12
C THR A 101 8.43 -13.17 -18.33
N LEU A 102 7.42 -14.02 -18.11
CA LEU A 102 6.01 -13.61 -18.17
C LEU A 102 5.64 -12.58 -17.11
N GLU A 103 6.13 -12.73 -15.88
CA GLU A 103 5.93 -11.75 -14.81
C GLU A 103 6.53 -10.39 -15.17
N SER A 104 7.68 -10.37 -15.86
CA SER A 104 8.27 -9.13 -16.37
C SER A 104 7.41 -8.44 -17.42
N GLU A 105 6.79 -9.19 -18.32
CA GLU A 105 5.87 -8.65 -19.31
C GLU A 105 4.62 -8.08 -18.63
N PHE A 106 4.07 -8.80 -17.65
CA PHE A 106 2.92 -8.35 -16.87
C PHE A 106 3.18 -7.04 -16.12
N GLN A 107 4.31 -6.90 -15.44
CA GLN A 107 4.67 -5.67 -14.72
C GLN A 107 4.85 -4.48 -15.66
N GLN A 108 5.39 -4.72 -16.87
CA GLN A 108 5.49 -3.67 -17.87
C GLN A 108 4.11 -3.18 -18.31
N GLU A 109 3.19 -4.10 -18.62
CA GLU A 109 1.81 -3.75 -18.96
C GLU A 109 1.09 -3.04 -17.81
N LEU A 110 1.36 -3.45 -16.57
CA LEU A 110 0.81 -2.80 -15.38
C LEU A 110 1.29 -1.34 -15.26
N ILE A 111 2.57 -1.05 -15.46
CA ILE A 111 3.09 0.33 -15.45
C ILE A 111 2.46 1.15 -16.57
N GLU A 112 2.33 0.59 -17.76
CA GLU A 112 1.70 1.29 -18.88
C GLU A 112 0.22 1.63 -18.57
N LEU A 113 -0.47 0.72 -17.89
CA LEU A 113 -1.82 0.93 -17.39
C LEU A 113 -1.86 2.02 -16.32
N GLU A 114 -0.96 1.98 -15.34
CA GLU A 114 -0.85 2.99 -14.29
C GLU A 114 -0.61 4.39 -14.90
N LYS A 115 0.35 4.52 -15.83
CA LYS A 115 0.62 5.77 -16.56
C LYS A 115 -0.62 6.27 -17.29
N LYS A 116 -1.34 5.39 -17.97
CA LYS A 116 -2.60 5.75 -18.67
C LYS A 116 -3.68 6.29 -17.73
N TYR A 117 -3.81 5.73 -16.52
CA TYR A 117 -4.80 6.23 -15.55
C TYR A 117 -4.31 7.46 -14.81
N HIS A 118 -3.01 7.58 -14.59
CA HIS A 118 -2.39 8.79 -14.07
C HIS A 118 -2.76 10.02 -14.93
N ASP A 119 -2.68 9.91 -16.25
CA ASP A 119 -3.08 10.98 -17.17
C ASP A 119 -4.58 11.32 -17.06
N LYS A 120 -5.43 10.35 -16.72
CA LYS A 120 -6.87 10.58 -16.50
C LYS A 120 -7.15 11.25 -15.16
N TYR A 121 -6.32 11.01 -14.14
CA TYR A 121 -6.44 11.67 -12.85
C TYR A 121 -5.89 13.10 -12.86
N ALA A 122 -4.94 13.41 -13.75
CA ALA A 122 -4.33 14.73 -13.88
C ALA A 122 -5.35 15.90 -13.88
N PRO A 123 -6.40 15.92 -14.72
CA PRO A 123 -7.37 17.03 -14.70
C PRO A 123 -8.14 17.16 -13.37
N LEU A 124 -8.39 16.05 -12.67
CA LEU A 124 -9.04 16.07 -11.35
C LEU A 124 -8.12 16.68 -10.30
N PHE A 125 -6.84 16.32 -10.32
CA PHE A 125 -5.85 16.88 -9.40
C PHE A 125 -5.56 18.36 -9.69
N GLU A 126 -5.52 18.76 -10.96
CA GLU A 126 -5.42 20.17 -11.33
C GLU A 126 -6.63 20.97 -10.84
N LYS A 127 -7.84 20.43 -10.97
CA LYS A 127 -9.04 21.08 -10.44
C LYS A 127 -9.00 21.20 -8.91
N ARG A 128 -8.62 20.13 -8.21
CA ARG A 128 -8.40 20.15 -6.75
C ARG A 128 -7.40 21.24 -6.37
N LYS A 129 -6.25 21.33 -7.06
CA LYS A 129 -5.25 22.38 -6.80
C LYS A 129 -5.87 23.78 -6.92
N LYS A 130 -6.67 24.03 -7.96
CA LYS A 130 -7.34 25.33 -8.15
C LYS A 130 -8.31 25.65 -7.03
N ILE A 131 -9.08 24.67 -6.55
CA ILE A 131 -10.00 24.85 -5.42
C ILE A 131 -9.23 25.11 -4.12
N VAL A 132 -8.23 24.29 -3.82
CA VAL A 132 -7.39 24.44 -2.61
C VAL A 132 -6.68 25.80 -2.57
N THR A 133 -6.24 26.31 -3.73
CA THR A 133 -5.60 27.64 -3.82
C THR A 133 -6.58 28.81 -3.93
N GLY A 134 -7.89 28.53 -4.07
CA GLY A 134 -8.94 29.54 -4.27
C GLY A 134 -8.88 30.23 -5.64
N ASP A 135 -8.29 29.58 -6.64
CA ASP A 135 -8.27 30.07 -8.03
C ASP A 135 -9.56 29.68 -8.79
N SER A 136 -10.34 28.73 -8.26
CA SER A 136 -11.63 28.31 -8.80
C SER A 136 -12.54 27.86 -7.67
N GLU A 137 -13.80 28.28 -7.72
CA GLU A 137 -14.83 27.75 -6.82
C GLU A 137 -15.39 26.41 -7.36
N PRO A 138 -15.89 25.53 -6.46
CA PRO A 138 -16.64 24.34 -6.85
C PRO A 138 -17.95 24.69 -7.57
N SER A 139 -18.44 23.80 -8.44
CA SER A 139 -19.77 24.00 -9.03
C SER A 139 -20.88 23.60 -8.06
N ALA A 140 -22.08 24.15 -8.22
CA ALA A 140 -23.24 23.77 -7.42
C ALA A 140 -23.54 22.26 -7.46
N GLU A 141 -23.37 21.62 -8.62
CA GLU A 141 -23.52 20.17 -8.78
C GLU A 141 -22.48 19.40 -7.95
N GLU A 142 -21.23 19.84 -7.92
CA GLU A 142 -20.16 19.20 -7.13
C GLU A 142 -20.36 19.35 -5.62
N ILE A 143 -20.92 20.48 -5.20
CA ILE A 143 -21.29 20.72 -3.79
C ILE A 143 -22.43 19.78 -3.38
N GLU A 144 -23.48 19.67 -4.20
CA GLU A 144 -24.61 18.77 -3.92
C GLU A 144 -24.16 17.30 -3.88
N GLU A 145 -23.35 16.86 -4.86
CA GLU A 145 -22.75 15.52 -4.86
C GLU A 145 -21.87 15.29 -3.63
N GLY A 146 -21.07 16.28 -3.23
CA GLY A 146 -20.23 16.24 -2.03
C GLY A 146 -21.03 16.07 -0.74
N LYS A 147 -22.06 16.91 -0.54
CA LYS A 147 -22.97 16.85 0.63
C LYS A 147 -23.64 15.47 0.73
N LEU A 148 -24.13 14.92 -0.39
CA LEU A 148 -24.75 13.59 -0.41
C LEU A 148 -23.80 12.47 0.03
N LEU A 149 -22.52 12.55 -0.30
CA LEU A 149 -21.51 11.55 0.08
C LEU A 149 -21.09 11.65 1.56
N MET A 150 -21.17 12.83 2.17
CA MET A 150 -20.93 13.01 3.61
C MET A 150 -22.09 12.39 4.40
N ASP A 151 -23.33 12.75 4.05
CA ASP A 151 -24.55 12.26 4.67
C ASP A 151 -24.69 10.72 4.63
N ASP A 152 -24.17 10.06 3.60
CA ASP A 152 -24.23 8.60 3.46
C ASP A 152 -23.16 7.90 4.33
N LYS A 153 -21.99 8.53 4.52
CA LYS A 153 -20.92 8.00 5.38
C LYS A 153 -21.23 8.16 6.86
N GLU A 154 -21.80 9.29 7.26
CA GLU A 154 -22.23 9.52 8.65
C GLU A 154 -23.35 8.58 9.11
N LYS A 155 -24.08 7.94 8.18
CA LYS A 155 -25.09 6.91 8.51
C LYS A 155 -24.49 5.53 8.79
N ASP A 156 -23.27 5.24 8.33
CA ASP A 156 -22.57 3.98 8.60
C ASP A 156 -21.71 4.05 9.88
N ASP A 157 -21.32 5.26 10.31
CA ASP A 157 -20.60 5.55 11.55
C ASP A 157 -21.56 6.08 12.64
N GLU A 158 -22.52 5.25 13.09
CA GLU A 158 -23.59 5.58 14.06
C GLU A 158 -23.12 6.02 15.49
N ASP A 159 -21.84 6.30 15.72
CA ASP A 159 -21.27 6.63 17.04
C ASP A 159 -20.31 7.85 17.08
N GLU A 160 -20.26 8.70 16.04
CA GLU A 160 -19.62 10.03 16.16
C GLU A 160 -20.68 11.12 16.36
N GLU A 161 -20.48 11.96 17.39
CA GLU A 161 -21.40 12.99 17.82
C GLU A 161 -21.81 13.87 16.64
N LYS A 162 -23.13 14.08 16.47
CA LYS A 162 -23.67 15.07 15.55
C LYS A 162 -23.15 16.45 15.96
N ASP A 163 -22.06 16.90 15.36
CA ASP A 163 -21.82 18.32 15.24
C ASP A 163 -22.93 18.85 14.32
N GLU A 164 -23.82 19.65 14.88
CA GLU A 164 -24.83 20.39 14.12
C GLU A 164 -24.09 21.25 13.10
N ASP A 165 -24.02 20.79 11.85
CA ASP A 165 -23.60 21.62 10.72
C ASP A 165 -24.51 22.86 10.77
N PRO A 166 -23.96 24.09 10.91
CA PRO A 166 -24.80 25.27 10.89
C PRO A 166 -25.55 25.25 9.56
N GLU A 167 -26.87 25.14 9.64
CA GLU A 167 -27.75 25.39 8.49
C GLU A 167 -27.25 26.69 7.85
N GLU A 168 -26.70 26.61 6.63
CA GLU A 168 -26.29 27.78 5.86
C GLU A 168 -27.57 28.59 5.57
N GLU A 169 -27.96 29.46 6.49
CA GLU A 169 -28.79 30.61 6.19
C GLU A 169 -27.99 31.46 5.19
N ASP A 170 -28.52 31.60 3.97
CA ASP A 170 -28.01 32.42 2.87
C ASP A 170 -27.91 33.93 3.25
N ASP A 171 -27.12 34.32 4.25
CA ASP A 171 -27.10 35.74 4.70
C ASP A 171 -25.75 36.27 5.26
N ASP A 172 -24.60 35.77 4.80
CA ASP A 172 -23.28 36.38 5.11
C ASP A 172 -22.39 36.56 3.86
N GLU A 173 -22.87 37.30 2.86
CA GLU A 173 -22.06 37.78 1.72
C GLU A 173 -20.98 38.82 2.13
N GLU A 174 -20.97 39.32 3.38
CA GLU A 174 -20.06 40.38 3.82
C GLU A 174 -18.82 39.92 4.61
N GLU A 175 -18.82 38.76 5.30
CA GLU A 175 -17.64 38.27 6.06
C GLU A 175 -16.73 37.28 5.29
N SER A 176 -17.18 36.76 4.14
CA SER A 176 -16.48 35.72 3.35
C SER A 176 -15.34 36.23 2.45
N ASN A 177 -15.10 37.54 2.41
CA ASN A 177 -14.18 38.15 1.43
C ASN A 177 -12.67 38.00 1.73
N GLU A 178 -12.27 37.38 2.85
CA GLU A 178 -10.85 37.34 3.25
C GLU A 178 -10.15 35.97 3.14
N ILE A 179 -10.87 34.85 3.15
CA ILE A 179 -10.23 33.52 3.11
C ILE A 179 -10.24 32.97 1.69
N LYS A 180 -9.07 33.00 1.03
CA LYS A 180 -8.90 32.45 -0.32
C LYS A 180 -8.53 30.95 -0.25
N GLY A 181 -9.38 30.11 -0.82
CA GLY A 181 -9.12 28.66 -0.94
C GLY A 181 -9.27 27.92 0.39
N ILE A 182 -8.51 26.83 0.55
CA ILE A 182 -8.52 25.99 1.75
C ILE A 182 -7.15 26.10 2.45
N PRO A 183 -7.04 26.90 3.52
CA PRO A 183 -5.80 27.05 4.28
C PRO A 183 -5.28 25.72 4.82
N SER A 184 -3.95 25.57 4.86
CA SER A 184 -3.26 24.42 5.46
C SER A 184 -3.69 23.04 4.94
N PHE A 185 -4.38 22.95 3.79
CA PHE A 185 -4.94 21.69 3.28
C PHE A 185 -3.94 20.53 3.26
N TRP A 186 -2.76 20.76 2.68
CA TRP A 186 -1.74 19.71 2.57
C TRP A 186 -1.04 19.42 3.89
N LEU A 187 -0.81 20.42 4.74
CA LEU A 187 -0.26 20.22 6.07
C LEU A 187 -1.20 19.30 6.88
N THR A 188 -2.49 19.65 6.95
CA THR A 188 -3.51 18.84 7.63
C THR A 188 -3.57 17.43 7.05
N ALA A 189 -3.51 17.28 5.72
CA ALA A 189 -3.50 15.96 5.08
C ALA A 189 -2.27 15.12 5.47
N LEU A 190 -1.08 15.74 5.53
CA LEU A 190 0.17 15.04 5.88
C LEU A 190 0.25 14.70 7.37
N GLU A 191 -0.27 15.55 8.26
CA GLU A 191 -0.35 15.29 9.71
C GLU A 191 -1.30 14.14 10.05
N ASN A 192 -2.34 13.93 9.25
CA ASN A 192 -3.25 12.80 9.40
C ASN A 192 -2.67 11.48 8.87
N LEU A 193 -1.52 11.50 8.20
CA LEU A 193 -0.84 10.30 7.69
C LEU A 193 0.27 9.87 8.66
N THR A 194 0.00 8.88 9.52
CA THR A 194 0.85 8.49 10.67
C THR A 194 2.36 8.36 10.36
N PRO A 195 2.81 7.68 9.28
CA PRO A 195 4.24 7.57 9.00
C PRO A 195 4.91 8.91 8.70
N ILE A 196 4.17 9.86 8.10
CA ILE A 196 4.67 11.18 7.72
C ILE A 196 4.56 12.15 8.90
N ALA A 197 3.47 12.12 9.65
CA ALA A 197 3.26 12.96 10.82
C ALA A 197 4.43 12.91 11.81
N ASN A 198 4.97 11.71 12.05
CA ASN A 198 6.13 11.51 12.94
C ASN A 198 7.43 12.15 12.43
N THR A 199 7.48 12.56 11.16
CA THR A 199 8.64 13.21 10.54
C THR A 199 8.53 14.73 10.50
N ILE A 200 7.31 15.27 10.67
CA ILE A 200 7.05 16.72 10.67
C ILE A 200 7.41 17.27 12.05
N THR A 201 8.27 18.29 12.08
CA THR A 201 8.61 19.02 13.31
C THR A 201 7.86 20.35 13.39
N GLU A 202 7.81 20.97 14.58
CA GLU A 202 7.18 22.29 14.78
C GLU A 202 7.69 23.37 13.83
N ARG A 203 8.96 23.28 13.40
CA ARG A 203 9.55 24.24 12.44
C ARG A 203 9.10 24.00 11.01
N ASP A 204 8.74 22.76 10.68
CA ASP A 204 8.30 22.39 9.34
C ASP A 204 6.86 22.81 9.09
N VAL A 205 6.06 22.99 10.14
CA VAL A 205 4.66 23.44 10.08
C VAL A 205 4.52 24.75 9.31
N GLU A 206 5.33 25.78 9.65
CA GLU A 206 5.30 27.09 8.97
C GLU A 206 5.69 26.99 7.49
N ILE A 207 6.55 26.03 7.15
CA ILE A 207 6.99 25.79 5.77
C ILE A 207 5.90 25.05 4.99
N LEU A 208 5.34 24.00 5.58
CA LEU A 208 4.32 23.14 4.98
C LEU A 208 2.97 23.84 4.85
N ASP A 209 2.69 24.86 5.66
CA ASP A 209 1.52 25.73 5.47
C ASP A 209 1.54 26.43 4.09
N ASN A 210 2.73 26.62 3.52
CA ASN A 210 2.92 27.20 2.20
C ASN A 210 2.89 26.17 1.05
N LEU A 211 2.66 24.89 1.34
CA LEU A 211 2.57 23.81 0.35
C LEU A 211 1.21 23.87 -0.36
N ILE A 212 1.23 24.05 -1.68
CA ILE A 212 -0.01 24.20 -2.48
C ILE A 212 -0.36 22.96 -3.30
N ASP A 213 0.61 22.10 -3.61
CA ASP A 213 0.35 20.87 -4.35
C ASP A 213 1.43 19.81 -4.12
N ILE A 214 1.02 18.55 -4.16
CA ILE A 214 1.90 17.38 -4.18
C ILE A 214 1.53 16.54 -5.41
N ARG A 215 2.47 16.40 -6.34
CA ARG A 215 2.28 15.63 -7.58
C ARG A 215 3.24 14.47 -7.65
N MET A 216 2.80 13.42 -8.33
CA MET A 216 3.64 12.32 -8.74
C MET A 216 3.83 12.39 -10.26
N GLU A 217 5.02 12.08 -10.75
CA GLU A 217 5.25 11.85 -12.18
C GLU A 217 6.07 10.56 -12.34
N TYR A 218 5.69 9.73 -13.31
CA TYR A 218 6.49 8.56 -13.66
C TYR A 218 7.73 8.98 -14.45
N LEU A 219 8.81 8.23 -14.26
CA LEU A 219 10.04 8.42 -15.04
C LEU A 219 9.99 7.58 -16.35
N ASP A 220 10.90 7.92 -17.27
CA ASP A 220 11.16 7.10 -18.46
C ASP A 220 11.81 5.76 -18.09
N THR A 221 12.65 5.78 -17.05
CA THR A 221 13.17 4.57 -16.39
C THR A 221 12.21 4.11 -15.29
N PRO A 222 12.25 2.84 -14.86
CA PRO A 222 11.48 2.38 -13.71
C PRO A 222 11.71 3.27 -12.48
N GLY A 223 10.63 3.85 -11.98
CA GLY A 223 10.66 4.82 -10.89
C GLY A 223 9.62 5.93 -11.05
N PHE A 224 9.58 6.79 -10.04
CA PHE A 224 8.67 7.93 -9.99
C PHE A 224 9.33 9.09 -9.25
N LYS A 225 8.82 10.30 -9.44
CA LYS A 225 9.19 11.48 -8.66
C LYS A 225 7.98 12.11 -7.99
N LEU A 226 8.19 12.60 -6.78
CA LEU A 226 7.26 13.45 -6.05
C LEU A 226 7.71 14.89 -6.20
N ILE A 227 6.78 15.78 -6.53
CA ILE A 227 7.00 17.21 -6.72
C ILE A 227 6.12 17.94 -5.71
N PHE A 228 6.77 18.65 -4.79
CA PHE A 228 6.14 19.50 -3.79
C PHE A 228 6.22 20.93 -4.29
N GLU A 229 5.09 21.55 -4.59
CA GLU A 229 5.02 22.92 -5.07
C GLU A 229 4.60 23.86 -3.93
N PHE A 230 5.39 24.90 -3.70
CA PHE A 230 5.14 25.89 -2.67
C PHE A 230 4.68 27.23 -3.27
N ASN A 231 3.94 28.00 -2.49
CA ASN A 231 3.58 29.37 -2.83
C ASN A 231 4.78 30.33 -2.70
N GLU A 232 4.58 31.60 -3.03
CA GLU A 232 5.66 32.61 -2.99
C GLU A 232 6.14 32.98 -1.57
N LYS A 233 5.29 32.80 -0.54
CA LYS A 233 5.65 33.08 0.86
C LYS A 233 6.70 32.11 1.38
N ALA A 234 6.79 30.90 0.83
CA ALA A 234 7.88 29.96 1.12
C ALA A 234 9.28 30.53 0.78
N GLY A 235 9.34 31.59 -0.03
CA GLY A 235 10.55 32.37 -0.32
C GLY A 235 11.30 32.87 0.91
N GLU A 236 10.63 33.00 2.07
CA GLU A 236 11.25 33.36 3.35
C GLU A 236 12.16 32.26 3.91
N PHE A 237 11.90 31.00 3.53
CA PHE A 237 12.64 29.82 4.00
C PHE A 237 13.63 29.28 2.95
N PHE A 238 13.23 29.26 1.68
CA PHE A 238 14.07 28.78 0.57
C PHE A 238 13.68 29.40 -0.78
N THR A 239 14.62 29.40 -1.72
CA THR A 239 14.43 30.00 -3.06
C THR A 239 13.68 29.11 -4.05
N ASN A 240 13.58 27.82 -3.77
CA ASN A 240 13.05 26.84 -4.71
C ASN A 240 11.52 26.86 -4.70
N LYS A 241 10.87 27.10 -5.85
CA LYS A 241 9.41 26.99 -5.94
C LYS A 241 8.91 25.55 -5.80
N ASN A 242 9.69 24.60 -6.31
CA ASN A 242 9.38 23.18 -6.28
C ASN A 242 10.52 22.42 -5.61
N LEU A 243 10.20 21.54 -4.67
CA LEU A 243 11.12 20.53 -4.14
C LEU A 243 10.76 19.19 -4.76
N THR A 244 11.76 18.44 -5.22
CA THR A 244 11.54 17.17 -5.91
C THR A 244 12.27 16.04 -5.23
N LYS A 245 11.57 14.93 -5.00
CA LYS A 245 12.15 13.66 -4.55
C LYS A 245 11.95 12.60 -5.61
N THR A 246 13.03 12.06 -6.16
CA THR A 246 12.98 11.06 -7.24
C THR A 246 13.39 9.70 -6.70
N TYR A 247 12.59 8.66 -6.96
CA TYR A 247 12.83 7.28 -6.59
C TYR A 247 13.11 6.45 -7.84
N TYR A 248 14.24 5.74 -7.84
CA TYR A 248 14.65 4.86 -8.92
C TYR A 248 14.48 3.41 -8.50
N TYR A 249 13.97 2.60 -9.43
CA TYR A 249 13.91 1.16 -9.28
C TYR A 249 15.03 0.48 -10.06
N GLN A 250 15.40 -0.71 -9.60
CA GLN A 250 16.32 -1.57 -10.34
C GLN A 250 15.70 -1.98 -11.67
N LYS A 251 16.56 -2.18 -12.67
CA LYS A 251 16.13 -2.63 -13.99
C LYS A 251 15.60 -4.07 -13.98
N GLU A 252 16.12 -4.88 -13.07
CA GLU A 252 15.70 -6.27 -12.89
C GLU A 252 14.61 -6.33 -11.82
N LEU A 253 13.57 -7.12 -12.08
CA LEU A 253 12.54 -7.41 -11.08
C LEU A 253 13.11 -8.30 -9.99
N GLY A 254 12.58 -8.11 -8.78
CA GLY A 254 12.91 -8.96 -7.66
C GLY A 254 12.37 -10.37 -7.81
N TYR A 255 12.78 -11.23 -6.88
CA TYR A 255 12.30 -12.60 -6.83
C TYR A 255 10.77 -12.71 -6.67
N SER A 256 10.12 -11.69 -6.08
CA SER A 256 8.65 -11.60 -5.99
C SER A 256 7.98 -11.20 -7.30
N GLY A 257 8.76 -10.78 -8.31
CA GLY A 257 8.26 -10.22 -9.55
C GLY A 257 7.96 -8.71 -9.47
N ASP A 258 8.26 -8.04 -8.36
CA ASP A 258 8.05 -6.59 -8.21
C ASP A 258 9.31 -5.78 -8.48
N PHE A 259 9.14 -4.49 -8.75
CA PHE A 259 10.28 -3.56 -8.81
C PHE A 259 10.97 -3.43 -7.46
N ILE A 260 12.30 -3.55 -7.47
CA ILE A 260 13.11 -3.36 -6.28
C ILE A 260 13.57 -1.90 -6.21
N TYR A 261 13.43 -1.28 -5.04
CA TYR A 261 14.03 0.02 -4.77
C TYR A 261 15.55 -0.01 -4.96
N ASP A 262 16.06 0.94 -5.75
CA ASP A 262 17.50 1.11 -5.96
C ASP A 262 18.05 2.25 -5.10
N HIS A 263 17.67 3.49 -5.42
CA HIS A 263 18.11 4.69 -4.70
C HIS A 263 17.10 5.84 -4.89
N ALA A 264 17.33 6.93 -4.16
CA ALA A 264 16.54 8.15 -4.30
C ALA A 264 17.45 9.39 -4.39
N GLU A 265 17.02 10.37 -5.18
CA GLU A 265 17.68 11.67 -5.35
C GLU A 265 16.76 12.81 -4.88
N GLU A 266 17.37 13.88 -4.33
CA GLU A 266 16.71 15.10 -3.87
C GLU A 266 17.20 16.29 -4.69
N LYS A 267 16.29 17.13 -5.18
CA LYS A 267 16.60 18.38 -5.90
C LYS A 267 15.67 19.51 -5.52
#